data_AF-A0A7C0ZX23-F1
#
_entry.id   AF-A0A7C0ZX23-F1
#
_cell.length_a   1.000
_cell.length_b   1.000
_cell.length_c   1.000
_cell.angle_alpha   90.00
_cell.angle_beta   90.00
_cell.angle_gamma   90.00
#
_symmetry.space_group_name_H-M   'P 1'
#
loop_
_entity.id
_entity.type
_entity.pdbx_description
1 polymer ?
#
loop_
_entity_poly.entity_id
_entity_poly.type
_entity_poly.pdbx_seq_one_letter_code
_entity_poly.pdbx_strand_id
1 'polypeptide(L)'
;MVRLFVRGIVKRRKLPKSGLRWSKAELEVETGEGIITIELIGTVAQWLYEGDRVKIEGEVSSSTKFRVYRIAKDGDILLYPLFRKEYKLERKNPVTGEPLYEYNIVAREAETEEDYRAIVELEQYHYASKKELVAIWRCPDGKLIESNVPPDCENGKAELVAIKGSLPASRFLVLELEKRQSFEPRIVAYVRVDPPIPLMHRRIVKNGKVEIEKNIRLKVFPYDWIYPTFWPEKLLKKLKEELNELRAKYGRKKALYLLSEKIKEEALKRCNSAGARIARVVVHPDYRGDGLGMLAVSAAIEWVRERSIPEMKRRKHFVETIAQMARYHPFFERVGFKYLWDTASGRPALYYPLTNEAKIRIEKFLKEDPYARKHGGVLYRPRYGGIKPLASPIMIKNITKMYSSELDVSRLQPDLRTVLEAFGVRRRIIQKYVLRDVNLEINPGEIVAVVGMSGAGKTTLLRMIIGKAMNISEEKYRPDKGEVHVPENAQLAALLPGELEPAFGDEPLLQHMYE
;
A
#
# COMPACT_ATOMS: atom_id res chain seq x y z
N MET A 1 25.07 -8.00 40.96
CA MET A 1 24.01 -7.57 40.03
C MET A 1 24.64 -6.54 39.09
N VAL A 2 25.22 -6.97 37.96
CA VAL A 2 26.10 -6.12 37.15
C VAL A 2 25.32 -5.61 35.93
N ARG A 3 24.95 -4.31 35.95
CA ARG A 3 24.56 -3.61 34.72
C ARG A 3 25.81 -3.53 33.84
N LEU A 4 25.91 -4.36 32.80
CA LEU A 4 26.96 -4.21 31.81
C LEU A 4 26.66 -2.93 31.01
N PHE A 5 27.53 -1.93 31.17
CA PHE A 5 27.66 -0.83 30.23
C PHE A 5 29.00 -1.01 29.54
N VAL A 6 28.98 -1.54 28.32
CA VAL A 6 30.21 -1.94 27.65
C VAL A 6 30.29 -1.29 26.28
N ARG A 7 31.41 -0.63 26.03
CA ARG A 7 31.79 -0.13 24.71
C ARG A 7 32.79 -1.10 24.10
N GLY A 8 32.63 -1.37 22.81
CA GLY A 8 33.51 -2.29 22.14
C GLY A 8 33.53 -2.11 20.63
N ILE A 9 34.37 -2.90 19.99
CA ILE A 9 34.57 -2.93 18.55
C ILE A 9 34.14 -4.29 18.05
N VAL A 10 33.31 -4.31 17.01
CA VAL A 10 32.93 -5.56 16.34
C VAL A 10 34.18 -6.22 15.76
N LYS A 11 34.45 -7.46 16.17
CA LYS A 11 35.52 -8.29 15.59
C LYS A 11 35.01 -9.19 14.50
N ARG A 12 33.88 -9.85 14.77
CA ARG A 12 33.34 -10.87 13.89
C ARG A 12 31.83 -10.89 13.96
N ARG A 13 31.23 -11.25 12.84
CA ARG A 13 29.81 -11.61 12.74
C ARG A 13 29.70 -12.99 12.12
N LYS A 14 28.78 -13.79 12.62
CA LYS A 14 28.43 -15.09 12.04
C LYS A 14 26.96 -15.03 11.67
N LEU A 15 26.71 -14.78 10.39
CA LEU A 15 25.35 -14.70 9.84
C LEU A 15 24.79 -16.11 9.59
N PRO A 16 23.47 -16.30 9.73
CA PRO A 16 22.81 -17.53 9.35
C PRO A 16 22.94 -17.80 7.84
N LYS A 17 22.73 -19.06 7.41
CA LYS A 17 22.75 -19.45 5.99
C LYS A 17 21.84 -18.53 5.16
N SER A 18 22.26 -18.20 3.94
CA SER A 18 21.59 -17.19 3.11
C SER A 18 20.08 -17.48 2.95
N GLY A 19 19.27 -16.43 3.17
CA GLY A 19 17.81 -16.46 3.04
C GLY A 19 17.05 -16.26 4.36
N LEU A 20 17.61 -16.71 5.49
CA LEU A 20 16.91 -16.69 6.78
C LEU A 20 17.12 -15.35 7.51
N ARG A 21 16.36 -14.33 7.09
CA ARG A 21 16.43 -12.96 7.67
C ARG A 21 16.08 -12.92 9.16
N TRP A 22 15.17 -13.80 9.57
CA TRP A 22 14.65 -13.95 10.94
C TRP A 22 15.50 -14.85 11.83
N SER A 23 16.53 -15.51 11.30
CA SER A 23 17.40 -16.34 12.13
C SER A 23 18.35 -15.49 12.96
N LYS A 24 18.69 -16.00 14.14
CA LYS A 24 19.72 -15.42 15.00
C LYS A 24 21.08 -15.47 14.33
N ALA A 25 21.88 -14.45 14.59
CA ALA A 25 23.27 -14.28 14.20
C ALA A 25 24.10 -14.01 15.46
N GLU A 26 25.33 -14.51 15.49
CA GLU A 26 26.27 -14.24 16.57
C GLU A 26 27.14 -13.03 16.19
N LEU A 27 27.35 -12.12 17.13
CA LEU A 27 28.23 -10.97 17.00
C LEU A 27 29.28 -10.99 18.12
N GLU A 28 30.55 -11.06 17.74
CA GLU A 28 31.68 -10.98 18.66
C GLU A 28 32.14 -9.52 18.75
N VAL A 29 32.16 -8.98 19.97
CA VAL A 29 32.55 -7.60 20.27
C VAL A 29 33.74 -7.64 21.22
N GLU A 30 34.87 -7.06 20.80
CA GLU A 30 36.02 -6.84 21.67
C GLU A 30 35.78 -5.62 22.55
N THR A 31 35.99 -5.80 23.84
CA THR A 31 35.76 -4.81 24.89
C THR A 31 37.01 -4.70 25.74
N GLY A 32 37.07 -3.71 26.64
CA GLY A 32 38.20 -3.58 27.57
C GLY A 32 38.40 -4.78 28.52
N GLU A 33 37.37 -5.62 28.68
CA GLU A 33 37.36 -6.77 29.58
C GLU A 33 37.50 -8.12 28.82
N GLY A 34 37.67 -8.07 27.49
CA GLY A 34 37.77 -9.25 26.62
C GLY A 34 36.70 -9.28 25.52
N ILE A 35 36.55 -10.43 24.87
CA ILE A 35 35.56 -10.63 23.79
C ILE A 35 34.24 -11.11 24.39
N ILE A 36 33.15 -10.42 24.06
CA ILE A 36 31.79 -10.84 24.39
C ILE A 36 31.06 -11.25 23.11
N THR A 37 30.27 -12.32 23.20
CA THR A 37 29.42 -12.77 22.10
C THR A 37 27.96 -12.45 22.42
N ILE A 38 27.29 -11.74 21.52
CA ILE A 38 25.87 -11.42 21.64
C ILE A 38 25.07 -12.01 20.47
N GLU A 39 23.84 -12.41 20.74
CA GLU A 39 22.91 -12.86 19.69
C GLU A 39 22.05 -11.68 19.22
N LEU A 40 22.01 -11.46 17.91
CA LEU A 40 21.14 -10.47 17.26
C LEU A 40 20.36 -11.14 16.13
N ILE A 41 19.22 -10.57 15.74
CA ILE A 41 18.54 -11.01 14.53
C ILE A 41 19.42 -10.72 13.29
N GLY A 42 19.43 -11.65 12.32
CA GLY A 42 20.22 -11.56 11.11
C GLY A 42 19.97 -10.27 10.31
N THR A 43 18.73 -9.76 10.32
CA THR A 43 18.39 -8.47 9.68
C THR A 43 19.13 -7.27 10.24
N VAL A 44 19.52 -7.31 11.52
CA VAL A 44 20.31 -6.27 12.19
C VAL A 44 21.80 -6.58 12.05
N ALA A 45 22.22 -7.81 12.36
CA ALA A 45 23.61 -8.23 12.35
C ALA A 45 24.29 -8.07 10.99
N GLN A 46 23.56 -8.21 9.87
CA GLN A 46 24.11 -8.01 8.52
C GLN A 46 24.68 -6.61 8.26
N TRP A 47 24.26 -5.61 9.05
CA TRP A 47 24.70 -4.22 8.90
C TRP A 47 25.92 -3.87 9.73
N LEU A 48 26.33 -4.74 10.65
CA LEU A 48 27.50 -4.60 11.51
C LEU A 48 28.71 -5.26 10.87
N TYR A 49 29.82 -4.54 10.76
CA TYR A 49 31.06 -5.02 10.16
C TYR A 49 32.23 -4.90 11.13
N GLU A 50 33.29 -5.66 10.89
CA GLU A 50 34.53 -5.55 11.64
C GLU A 50 35.02 -4.08 11.69
N GLY A 51 35.38 -3.63 12.89
CA GLY A 51 35.78 -2.24 13.16
C GLY A 51 34.64 -1.29 13.52
N ASP A 52 33.37 -1.69 13.35
CA ASP A 52 32.23 -0.89 13.82
C ASP A 52 32.27 -0.75 15.34
N ARG A 53 32.07 0.46 15.84
CA ARG A 53 32.01 0.74 17.27
C ARG A 53 30.58 0.57 17.77
N VAL A 54 30.41 -0.22 18.81
CA VAL A 54 29.12 -0.50 19.43
C VAL A 54 29.15 -0.23 20.93
N LYS A 55 27.96 0.03 21.46
CA LYS A 55 27.72 0.23 22.87
C LYS A 55 26.57 -0.69 23.28
N ILE A 56 26.79 -1.47 24.33
CA ILE A 56 25.85 -2.45 24.85
C ILE A 56 25.46 -2.04 26.27
N GLU A 57 24.15 -1.97 26.52
CA GLU A 57 23.59 -1.63 27.83
C GLU A 57 22.65 -2.75 28.28
N GLY A 58 22.82 -3.28 29.49
CA GLY A 58 21.89 -4.23 30.10
C GLY A 58 22.49 -5.62 30.34
N GLU A 59 21.62 -6.62 30.53
CA GLU A 59 22.01 -7.97 30.92
C GLU A 59 22.04 -8.90 29.69
N VAL A 60 23.25 -9.20 29.20
CA VAL A 60 23.47 -9.99 27.97
C VAL A 60 23.02 -11.46 28.12
N SER A 61 23.00 -12.00 29.34
CA SER A 61 22.51 -13.36 29.62
C SER A 61 21.00 -13.53 29.42
N SER A 62 20.25 -12.44 29.27
CA SER A 62 18.81 -12.45 28.98
C SER A 62 18.55 -11.82 27.61
N SER A 63 18.03 -12.60 26.67
CA SER A 63 17.73 -12.16 25.28
C SER A 63 16.82 -10.93 25.17
N THR A 64 16.11 -10.57 26.24
CA THR A 64 15.12 -9.48 26.25
C THR A 64 15.54 -8.24 27.05
N LYS A 65 16.70 -8.25 27.72
CA LYS A 65 17.11 -7.19 28.68
C LYS A 65 18.39 -6.45 28.31
N PHE A 66 18.76 -6.42 27.04
CA PHE A 66 19.90 -5.64 26.57
C PHE A 66 19.54 -4.74 25.38
N ARG A 67 20.30 -3.66 25.26
CA ARG A 67 20.23 -2.70 24.16
C ARG A 67 21.57 -2.64 23.47
N VAL A 68 21.55 -2.55 22.14
CA VAL A 68 22.75 -2.41 21.32
C VAL A 68 22.62 -1.14 20.52
N TYR A 69 23.65 -0.29 20.62
CA TYR A 69 23.77 0.95 19.90
C TYR A 69 24.99 0.90 18.98
N ARG A 70 24.88 1.46 17.77
CA ARG A 70 26.04 1.84 16.97
C ARG A 70 26.49 3.23 17.42
N ILE A 71 27.78 3.40 17.69
CA ILE A 71 28.37 4.70 17.94
C ILE A 71 28.66 5.34 16.57
N ALA A 72 27.81 6.25 16.14
CA ALA A 72 27.98 7.01 14.90
C ALA A 72 28.47 8.44 15.19
N LYS A 73 29.00 9.12 14.16
CA LYS A 73 29.48 10.50 14.28
C LYS A 73 28.35 11.46 14.70
N ASP A 74 27.13 11.18 14.26
CA ASP A 74 25.95 12.02 14.47
C ASP A 74 25.10 11.55 15.67
N GLY A 75 25.74 10.88 16.64
CA GLY A 75 25.12 10.32 17.84
C GLY A 75 24.81 8.82 17.77
N ASP A 76 24.59 8.21 18.93
CA ASP A 76 24.32 6.78 19.08
C ASP A 76 23.01 6.39 18.36
N ILE A 77 23.03 5.30 17.59
CA ILE A 77 21.87 4.75 16.87
C ILE A 77 21.46 3.44 17.51
N LEU A 78 20.22 3.35 18.01
CA LEU A 78 19.68 2.12 18.60
C LEU A 78 19.45 1.05 17.52
N LEU A 79 20.12 -0.10 17.65
CA LEU A 79 20.02 -1.24 16.74
C LEU A 79 19.08 -2.33 17.27
N TYR A 80 19.12 -2.59 18.58
CA TYR A 80 18.35 -3.62 19.27
C TYR A 80 17.95 -3.14 20.67
N PRO A 81 16.74 -3.43 21.20
CA PRO A 81 15.67 -4.27 20.62
C PRO A 81 15.09 -3.67 19.33
N LEU A 82 14.40 -4.48 18.53
CA LEU A 82 13.76 -4.02 17.29
C LEU A 82 12.74 -2.92 17.55
N PHE A 83 12.43 -2.12 16.53
CA PHE A 83 11.40 -1.09 16.65
C PHE A 83 10.03 -1.72 16.92
N ARG A 84 9.33 -1.16 17.91
CA ARG A 84 7.97 -1.51 18.30
C ARG A 84 7.33 -0.26 18.89
N LYS A 85 6.13 0.08 18.42
CA LYS A 85 5.35 1.20 18.94
C LYS A 85 3.86 0.94 18.77
N GLU A 86 3.10 1.33 19.77
CA GLU A 86 1.64 1.19 19.81
C GLU A 86 0.98 2.48 19.34
N TYR A 87 -0.09 2.33 18.56
CA TYR A 87 -0.88 3.40 18.01
C TYR A 87 -2.35 3.08 18.19
N LYS A 88 -3.13 4.14 18.43
CA LYS A 88 -4.59 4.11 18.38
C LYS A 88 -5.03 4.78 17.10
N LEU A 89 -5.89 4.11 16.33
CA LEU A 89 -6.45 4.64 15.10
C LEU A 89 -7.97 4.58 15.16
N GLU A 90 -8.57 5.76 15.23
CA GLU A 90 -10.02 5.92 15.21
C GLU A 90 -10.55 5.81 13.78
N ARG A 91 -11.44 4.84 13.56
CA ARG A 91 -12.25 4.73 12.35
C ARG A 91 -13.47 5.60 12.51
N LYS A 92 -13.53 6.67 11.72
CA LYS A 92 -14.67 7.58 11.68
C LYS A 92 -15.70 7.13 10.67
N ASN A 93 -16.96 7.39 10.96
CA ASN A 93 -18.04 7.29 9.99
C ASN A 93 -17.70 8.24 8.82
N PRO A 94 -17.62 7.74 7.57
CA PRO A 94 -17.25 8.57 6.43
C PRO A 94 -18.26 9.68 6.13
N VAL A 95 -19.46 9.61 6.71
CA VAL A 95 -20.55 10.56 6.49
C VAL A 95 -20.75 11.50 7.68
N THR A 96 -20.90 10.96 8.90
CA THR A 96 -21.14 11.77 10.11
C THR A 96 -19.85 12.29 10.74
N GLY A 97 -18.71 11.65 10.47
CA GLY A 97 -17.42 11.96 11.09
C GLY A 97 -17.28 11.45 12.53
N GLU A 98 -18.30 10.82 13.09
CA GLU A 98 -18.30 10.25 14.45
C GLU A 98 -17.42 8.99 14.54
N PRO A 99 -16.78 8.72 15.70
CA PRO A 99 -16.05 7.48 15.92
C PRO A 99 -16.98 6.25 15.81
N LEU A 100 -16.64 5.32 14.92
CA LEU A 100 -17.30 4.01 14.83
C LEU A 100 -16.56 2.94 15.64
N TYR A 101 -15.22 2.95 15.55
CA TYR A 101 -14.37 1.92 16.14
C TYR A 101 -12.94 2.46 16.34
N GLU A 102 -12.21 1.96 17.34
CA GLU A 102 -10.79 2.29 17.57
C GLU A 102 -9.93 1.03 17.39
N TYR A 103 -9.00 1.06 16.42
CA TYR A 103 -7.99 0.02 16.26
C TYR A 103 -6.83 0.27 17.22
N ASN A 104 -6.40 -0.78 17.94
CA ASN A 104 -5.12 -0.81 18.64
C ASN A 104 -4.10 -1.52 17.74
N ILE A 105 -3.16 -0.74 17.19
CA ILE A 105 -2.19 -1.19 16.20
C ILE A 105 -0.79 -1.17 16.80
N VAL A 106 -0.10 -2.30 16.72
CA VAL A 106 1.32 -2.39 17.04
C VAL A 106 2.10 -2.30 15.73
N ALA A 107 2.81 -1.19 15.49
CA ALA A 107 3.79 -1.13 14.42
C ALA A 107 5.13 -1.65 14.94
N ARG A 108 5.65 -2.71 14.35
CA ARG A 108 6.93 -3.31 14.76
C ARG A 108 7.70 -3.86 13.57
N GLU A 109 9.00 -4.06 13.73
CA GLU A 109 9.76 -4.75 12.69
C GLU A 109 9.32 -6.21 12.56
N ALA A 110 9.35 -6.73 11.34
CA ALA A 110 9.18 -8.16 11.10
C ALA A 110 10.38 -8.91 11.69
N GLU A 111 10.09 -9.88 12.56
CA GLU A 111 11.10 -10.61 13.33
C GLU A 111 11.04 -12.11 13.09
N THR A 112 9.84 -12.67 12.86
CA THR A 112 9.60 -14.11 12.78
C THR A 112 9.29 -14.57 11.36
N GLU A 113 9.45 -15.88 11.08
CA GLU A 113 9.06 -16.44 9.78
C GLU A 113 7.58 -16.17 9.46
N GLU A 114 6.72 -16.28 10.47
CA GLU A 114 5.29 -16.02 10.37
C GLU A 114 4.99 -14.57 9.95
N ASP A 115 5.81 -13.61 10.38
CA ASP A 115 5.68 -12.22 9.93
C ASP A 115 5.96 -12.10 8.43
N TYR A 116 7.03 -12.75 7.94
CA TYR A 116 7.37 -12.74 6.53
C TYR A 116 6.35 -13.51 5.67
N ARG A 117 5.77 -14.60 6.19
CA ARG A 117 4.65 -15.31 5.56
C ARG A 117 3.41 -14.41 5.42
N ALA A 118 3.07 -13.64 6.46
CA ALA A 118 1.98 -12.66 6.38
C ALA A 118 2.27 -11.52 5.38
N ILE A 119 3.53 -11.08 5.24
CA ILE A 119 3.92 -10.13 4.19
C ILE A 119 3.72 -10.72 2.79
N VAL A 120 4.06 -11.99 2.60
CA VAL A 120 3.81 -12.72 1.33
C VAL A 120 2.33 -12.79 1.02
N GLU A 121 1.49 -13.04 2.01
CA GLU A 121 0.03 -13.00 1.86
C GLU A 121 -0.46 -11.60 1.46
N LEU A 122 0.01 -10.55 2.15
CA LEU A 122 -0.34 -9.17 1.82
C LEU A 122 0.10 -8.75 0.41
N GLU A 123 1.27 -9.18 -0.06
CA GLU A 123 1.75 -8.90 -1.42
C GLU A 123 0.82 -9.50 -2.49
N GLN A 124 0.18 -10.64 -2.24
CA GLN A 124 -0.77 -11.22 -3.18
C GLN A 124 -1.97 -10.29 -3.43
N TYR A 125 -2.45 -9.59 -2.39
CA TYR A 125 -3.51 -8.58 -2.51
C TYR A 125 -3.06 -7.30 -3.23
N HIS A 126 -1.76 -7.05 -3.34
CA HIS A 126 -1.23 -5.89 -4.04
C HIS A 126 -1.24 -6.09 -5.56
N TYR A 127 -0.94 -7.31 -6.02
CA TYR A 127 -0.75 -7.59 -7.45
C TYR A 127 -2.04 -7.87 -8.23
N ALA A 128 -3.20 -7.98 -7.58
CA ALA A 128 -4.54 -8.17 -8.17
C ALA A 128 -4.66 -9.30 -9.23
N SER A 129 -3.61 -10.09 -9.44
CA SER A 129 -3.46 -11.11 -10.46
C SER A 129 -2.92 -12.38 -9.82
N LYS A 130 -3.69 -13.46 -9.89
CA LYS A 130 -3.31 -14.79 -9.35
C LYS A 130 -2.08 -15.41 -10.03
N LYS A 131 -1.61 -14.82 -11.14
CA LYS A 131 -0.47 -15.33 -11.92
C LYS A 131 0.89 -14.88 -11.38
N GLU A 132 0.95 -13.83 -10.57
CA GLU A 132 2.21 -13.37 -10.01
C GLU A 132 2.60 -14.20 -8.78
N LEU A 133 3.71 -14.94 -8.92
CA LEU A 133 4.34 -15.65 -7.80
C LEU A 133 5.26 -14.67 -7.06
N VAL A 134 4.98 -14.40 -5.78
CA VAL A 134 5.64 -13.35 -4.99
C VAL A 134 6.67 -13.87 -4.00
N ALA A 135 6.78 -15.19 -3.79
CA ALA A 135 7.74 -15.78 -2.85
C ALA A 135 8.55 -16.92 -3.48
N ILE A 136 9.76 -17.08 -2.95
CA ILE A 136 10.71 -18.15 -3.29
C ILE A 136 10.92 -18.99 -2.03
N TRP A 137 10.70 -20.29 -2.17
CA TRP A 137 10.80 -21.29 -1.12
C TRP A 137 11.93 -22.27 -1.41
N ARG A 138 12.53 -22.85 -0.36
CA ARG A 138 13.54 -23.91 -0.45
C ARG A 138 12.99 -25.16 0.21
N CYS A 139 12.89 -26.24 -0.56
CA CYS A 139 12.58 -27.56 -0.03
C CYS A 139 13.81 -28.18 0.67
N PRO A 140 13.64 -29.17 1.56
CA PRO A 140 14.73 -29.84 2.26
C PRO A 140 15.77 -30.53 1.35
N ASP A 141 15.36 -30.92 0.14
CA ASP A 141 16.23 -31.44 -0.93
C ASP A 141 17.13 -30.36 -1.59
N GLY A 142 16.96 -29.09 -1.19
CA GLY A 142 17.68 -27.93 -1.73
C GLY A 142 17.02 -27.29 -2.95
N LYS A 143 15.89 -27.81 -3.43
CA LYS A 143 15.18 -27.27 -4.60
C LYS A 143 14.52 -25.92 -4.27
N LEU A 144 14.73 -24.94 -5.15
CA LEU A 144 14.06 -23.64 -5.05
C LEU A 144 12.77 -23.65 -5.88
N ILE A 145 11.66 -23.27 -5.25
CA ILE A 145 10.33 -23.26 -5.86
C ILE A 145 9.73 -21.87 -5.68
N GLU A 146 9.21 -21.30 -6.76
CA GLU A 146 8.44 -20.06 -6.69
C GLU A 146 6.98 -20.43 -6.40
N SER A 147 6.41 -19.84 -5.34
CA SER A 147 5.03 -20.13 -4.94
C SER A 147 4.49 -19.03 -4.03
N ASN A 148 3.18 -18.79 -4.08
CA ASN A 148 2.48 -17.86 -3.19
C ASN A 148 2.14 -18.48 -1.84
N VAL A 149 2.13 -19.81 -1.77
CA VAL A 149 1.92 -20.60 -0.55
C VAL A 149 3.13 -21.50 -0.33
N PRO A 150 3.40 -21.96 0.90
CA PRO A 150 4.43 -22.98 1.13
C PRO A 150 4.17 -24.19 0.21
N PRO A 151 5.10 -24.58 -0.67
CA PRO A 151 4.92 -25.74 -1.52
C PRO A 151 5.01 -27.05 -0.73
N ASP A 152 4.31 -28.07 -1.20
CA ASP A 152 4.47 -29.44 -0.70
C ASP A 152 5.82 -30.00 -1.17
N CYS A 153 6.70 -30.32 -0.21
CA CYS A 153 7.99 -30.95 -0.48
C CYS A 153 7.97 -32.39 0.06
N GLU A 154 8.56 -33.33 -0.68
CA GLU A 154 8.56 -34.76 -0.35
C GLU A 154 9.18 -35.07 1.04
N ASN A 155 10.15 -34.26 1.51
CA ASN A 155 10.95 -34.53 2.71
C ASN A 155 10.83 -33.47 3.82
N GLY A 156 9.70 -32.76 3.92
CA GLY A 156 9.42 -31.86 5.04
C GLY A 156 8.90 -30.49 4.62
N LYS A 157 8.92 -29.52 5.54
CA LYS A 157 8.37 -28.18 5.30
C LYS A 157 9.33 -27.33 4.45
N ALA A 158 8.76 -26.64 3.46
CA ALA A 158 9.49 -25.64 2.70
C ALA A 158 9.84 -24.41 3.56
N GLU A 159 11.07 -23.92 3.43
CA GLU A 159 11.54 -22.71 4.09
C GLU A 159 11.38 -21.50 3.16
N LEU A 160 10.86 -20.38 3.68
CA LEU A 160 10.82 -19.14 2.91
C LEU A 160 12.24 -18.60 2.73
N VAL A 161 12.64 -18.28 1.50
CA VAL A 161 13.98 -17.77 1.17
C VAL A 161 13.94 -16.28 0.86
N ALA A 162 12.96 -15.84 0.08
CA ALA A 162 12.87 -14.46 -0.36
C ALA A 162 11.46 -14.08 -0.80
N ILE A 163 11.13 -12.81 -0.58
CA ILE A 163 9.97 -12.14 -1.18
C ILE A 163 10.47 -11.47 -2.47
N LYS A 164 9.87 -11.80 -3.60
CA LYS A 164 10.26 -11.27 -4.91
C LYS A 164 10.14 -9.74 -4.94
N GLY A 165 11.09 -9.12 -5.63
CA GLY A 165 11.18 -7.66 -5.69
C GLY A 165 11.65 -6.99 -4.39
N SER A 166 11.89 -7.74 -3.30
CA SER A 166 12.62 -7.25 -2.14
C SER A 166 14.12 -7.45 -2.33
N LEU A 167 14.91 -6.55 -1.77
CA LEU A 167 16.35 -6.73 -1.65
C LEU A 167 16.63 -7.51 -0.37
N PRO A 168 17.71 -8.30 -0.28
CA PRO A 168 18.13 -8.93 0.98
C PRO A 168 18.26 -7.95 2.15
N ALA A 169 18.59 -6.71 1.81
CA ALA A 169 18.81 -5.60 2.71
C ALA A 169 17.55 -4.78 3.01
N SER A 170 16.42 -5.11 2.36
CA SER A 170 15.12 -4.52 2.69
C SER A 170 14.75 -4.83 4.12
N ARG A 171 14.26 -3.81 4.82
CA ARG A 171 13.69 -3.93 6.16
C ARG A 171 12.17 -3.79 6.05
N PHE A 172 11.45 -4.48 6.93
CA PHE A 172 9.99 -4.53 6.90
C PHE A 172 9.43 -4.11 8.25
N LEU A 173 8.50 -3.17 8.22
CA LEU A 173 7.66 -2.78 9.34
C LEU A 173 6.28 -3.40 9.11
N VAL A 174 5.77 -4.15 10.06
CA VAL A 174 4.42 -4.72 10.04
C VAL A 174 3.52 -3.97 11.01
N LEU A 175 2.25 -3.83 10.65
CA LEU A 175 1.20 -3.30 11.51
C LEU A 175 0.31 -4.47 11.94
N GLU A 176 0.36 -4.79 13.21
CA GLU A 176 -0.36 -5.89 13.84
C GLU A 176 -1.58 -5.36 14.61
N LEU A 177 -2.73 -6.01 14.43
CA LEU A 177 -3.91 -5.77 15.26
C LEU A 177 -3.72 -6.47 16.60
N GLU A 178 -3.65 -5.69 17.69
CA GLU A 178 -3.47 -6.25 19.04
C GLU A 178 -4.73 -6.97 19.51
N LYS A 179 -5.89 -6.31 19.37
CA LYS A 179 -7.20 -6.85 19.75
C LYS A 179 -7.99 -7.20 18.49
N ARG A 180 -7.72 -8.39 17.96
CA ARG A 180 -8.35 -8.91 16.74
C ARG A 180 -9.45 -9.92 17.03
N GLN A 181 -10.47 -9.96 16.19
CA GLN A 181 -11.44 -11.06 16.13
C GLN A 181 -10.81 -12.29 15.45
N SER A 182 -11.44 -13.46 15.60
CA SER A 182 -10.92 -14.73 15.06
C SER A 182 -10.80 -14.74 13.52
N PHE A 183 -11.65 -13.98 12.84
CA PHE A 183 -11.64 -13.83 11.38
C PHE A 183 -10.69 -12.75 10.87
N GLU A 184 -10.16 -11.89 11.75
CA GLU A 184 -9.30 -10.77 11.34
C GLU A 184 -7.85 -11.22 11.17
N PRO A 185 -7.15 -10.76 10.11
CA PRO A 185 -5.75 -11.08 9.92
C PRO A 185 -4.90 -10.46 11.05
N ARG A 186 -3.86 -11.17 11.46
CA ARG A 186 -2.93 -10.67 12.49
C ARG A 186 -2.21 -9.39 12.03
N ILE A 187 -1.67 -9.42 10.81
CA ILE A 187 -0.96 -8.28 10.21
C ILE A 187 -1.85 -7.69 9.12
N VAL A 188 -2.25 -6.44 9.30
CA VAL A 188 -3.17 -5.72 8.39
C VAL A 188 -2.47 -4.85 7.37
N ALA A 189 -1.21 -4.50 7.62
CA ALA A 189 -0.41 -3.73 6.68
C ALA A 189 1.09 -3.97 6.90
N TYR A 190 1.88 -3.65 5.88
CA TYR A 190 3.33 -3.58 6.03
C TYR A 190 3.93 -2.46 5.19
N VAL A 191 5.10 -1.99 5.62
CA VAL A 191 5.94 -1.02 4.90
C VAL A 191 7.30 -1.64 4.66
N ARG A 192 7.80 -1.52 3.43
CA ARG A 192 9.16 -1.93 3.07
C ARG A 192 10.05 -0.72 2.84
N VAL A 193 11.19 -0.70 3.51
CA VAL A 193 12.22 0.32 3.34
C VAL A 193 13.45 -0.31 2.70
N ASP A 194 13.87 0.23 1.54
CA ASP A 194 14.95 -0.33 0.71
C ASP A 194 16.24 0.53 0.75
N PRO A 195 17.45 -0.08 0.72
CA PRO A 195 18.74 0.62 0.84
C PRO A 195 19.36 1.29 -0.41
N PRO A 196 18.80 1.22 -1.63
CA PRO A 196 19.19 2.21 -2.63
C PRO A 196 18.23 3.39 -2.64
N ILE A 197 18.80 4.57 -2.51
CA ILE A 197 18.37 5.74 -3.26
C ILE A 197 19.03 5.60 -4.65
N PRO A 198 18.39 4.93 -5.64
CA PRO A 198 19.02 4.70 -6.95
C PRO A 198 19.29 6.04 -7.64
N LEU A 199 20.14 6.08 -8.67
CA LEU A 199 20.22 7.27 -9.52
C LEU A 199 18.83 7.70 -9.98
N MET A 200 18.56 9.00 -9.93
CA MET A 200 17.26 9.54 -10.32
C MET A 200 17.42 10.66 -11.33
N HIS A 201 16.58 10.62 -12.33
CA HIS A 201 16.49 11.58 -13.40
C HIS A 201 15.06 12.11 -13.44
N ARG A 202 14.90 13.38 -13.81
CA ARG A 202 13.60 14.03 -13.92
C ARG A 202 13.11 13.99 -15.36
N ARG A 203 11.85 13.66 -15.54
CA ARG A 203 11.13 13.81 -16.81
C ARG A 203 10.57 15.23 -16.90
N ILE A 204 10.82 15.91 -18.02
CA ILE A 204 10.28 17.23 -18.35
C ILE A 204 9.57 17.10 -19.69
N VAL A 205 8.37 17.67 -19.80
CA VAL A 205 7.62 17.73 -21.07
C VAL A 205 7.62 19.18 -21.56
N LYS A 206 8.23 19.43 -22.73
CA LYS A 206 8.23 20.74 -23.41
C LYS A 206 7.69 20.57 -24.81
N ASN A 207 6.64 21.32 -25.17
CA ASN A 207 6.04 21.30 -26.51
C ASN A 207 5.77 19.88 -27.03
N GLY A 208 5.26 18.99 -26.17
CA GLY A 208 5.01 17.57 -26.48
C GLY A 208 6.24 16.66 -26.52
N LYS A 209 7.47 17.19 -26.44
CA LYS A 209 8.71 16.40 -26.39
C LYS A 209 9.14 16.13 -24.95
N VAL A 210 9.65 14.92 -24.72
CA VAL A 210 10.16 14.48 -23.42
C VAL A 210 11.66 14.74 -23.34
N GLU A 211 12.07 15.59 -22.41
CA GLU A 211 13.47 15.82 -22.05
C GLU A 211 13.77 15.16 -20.70
N ILE A 212 14.94 14.51 -20.59
CA ILE A 212 15.39 13.85 -19.36
C ILE A 212 16.54 14.64 -18.74
N GLU A 213 16.29 15.19 -17.56
CA GLU A 213 17.31 15.86 -16.78
C GLU A 213 17.98 14.88 -15.82
N LYS A 214 19.29 14.71 -15.96
CA LYS A 214 20.06 13.72 -15.19
C LYS A 214 20.33 14.20 -13.76
N ASN A 215 20.45 13.24 -12.85
CA ASN A 215 20.86 13.42 -11.44
C ASN A 215 20.10 14.50 -10.67
N ILE A 216 18.79 14.63 -10.88
CA ILE A 216 17.96 15.70 -10.31
C ILE A 216 18.11 15.89 -8.80
N ARG A 217 18.33 14.82 -8.02
CA ARG A 217 18.52 14.94 -6.57
C ARG A 217 19.68 15.84 -6.16
N LEU A 218 20.74 15.92 -6.98
CA LEU A 218 21.89 16.77 -6.69
C LEU A 218 21.60 18.27 -6.83
N LYS A 219 20.45 18.64 -7.41
CA LYS A 219 19.97 20.03 -7.36
C LYS A 219 19.38 20.41 -6.01
N VAL A 220 18.99 19.43 -5.19
CA VAL A 220 18.31 19.65 -3.90
C VAL A 220 19.19 19.25 -2.72
N PHE A 221 19.87 18.12 -2.84
CA PHE A 221 20.59 17.49 -1.75
C PHE A 221 22.10 17.43 -2.02
N PRO A 222 22.94 17.61 -0.98
CA PRO A 222 24.38 17.42 -1.08
C PRO A 222 24.76 16.03 -1.62
N TYR A 223 25.94 15.95 -2.24
CA TYR A 223 26.44 14.71 -2.81
C TYR A 223 26.55 13.58 -1.77
N ASP A 224 27.06 13.89 -0.58
CA ASP A 224 27.24 12.92 0.51
C ASP A 224 25.92 12.43 1.12
N TRP A 225 24.80 13.11 0.86
CA TRP A 225 23.48 12.62 1.29
C TRP A 225 22.96 11.49 0.41
N ILE A 226 23.35 11.51 -0.86
CA ILE A 226 22.89 10.53 -1.84
C ILE A 226 23.91 9.39 -1.96
N TYR A 227 25.20 9.71 -1.95
CA TYR A 227 26.27 8.75 -2.19
C TYR A 227 27.06 8.42 -0.92
N PRO A 228 27.58 7.19 -0.80
CA PRO A 228 27.51 6.10 -1.77
C PRO A 228 26.14 5.38 -1.78
N THR A 229 25.55 5.25 -2.98
CA THR A 229 24.31 4.51 -3.21
C THR A 229 24.58 3.01 -3.29
N PHE A 230 23.61 2.18 -2.89
CA PHE A 230 23.63 0.74 -3.20
C PHE A 230 23.47 0.53 -4.72
N TRP A 231 24.56 0.22 -5.43
CA TRP A 231 24.55 0.00 -6.88
C TRP A 231 25.30 -1.28 -7.29
N PRO A 232 24.70 -2.46 -7.07
CA PRO A 232 25.29 -3.77 -7.38
C PRO A 232 25.78 -3.91 -8.82
N GLU A 233 25.04 -3.37 -9.79
CA GLU A 233 25.38 -3.47 -11.22
C GLU A 233 26.70 -2.76 -11.57
N LYS A 234 26.98 -1.62 -10.93
CA LYS A 234 28.26 -0.92 -11.12
C LYS A 234 29.43 -1.69 -10.50
N LEU A 235 29.18 -2.39 -9.39
CA LEU A 235 30.16 -3.31 -8.80
C LEU A 235 30.39 -4.52 -9.71
N LEU A 236 29.33 -5.09 -10.31
CA LEU A 236 29.44 -6.19 -11.28
C LEU A 236 30.33 -5.83 -12.48
N LYS A 237 30.21 -4.60 -13.02
CA LYS A 237 31.08 -4.13 -14.11
C LYS A 237 32.55 -4.06 -13.72
N LYS A 238 32.84 -3.78 -12.45
CA LYS A 238 34.22 -3.74 -11.92
C LYS A 238 34.81 -5.13 -11.66
N LEU A 239 33.98 -6.15 -11.51
CA LEU A 239 34.39 -7.53 -11.23
C LEU A 239 34.32 -8.42 -12.47
N LYS A 240 34.44 -7.84 -13.67
CA LYS A 240 34.28 -8.55 -14.94
C LYS A 240 35.37 -9.61 -15.15
N GLU A 241 36.59 -9.35 -14.68
CA GLU A 241 37.72 -10.30 -14.72
C GLU A 241 37.49 -11.49 -13.77
N GLU A 242 37.11 -11.21 -12.53
CA GLU A 242 36.78 -12.23 -11.53
C GLU A 242 35.56 -13.09 -11.94
N LEU A 243 34.58 -12.48 -12.63
CA LEU A 243 33.47 -13.22 -13.25
C LEU A 243 33.97 -14.21 -14.30
N ASN A 244 34.95 -13.84 -15.12
CA ASN A 244 35.51 -14.70 -16.16
C ASN A 244 36.31 -15.87 -15.55
N GLU A 245 37.11 -15.60 -14.52
CA GLU A 245 37.86 -16.63 -13.78
C GLU A 245 36.92 -17.63 -13.09
N LEU A 246 35.93 -17.14 -12.35
CA LEU A 246 34.94 -18.00 -11.69
C LEU A 246 34.10 -18.79 -12.71
N ARG A 247 33.79 -18.18 -13.86
CA ARG A 247 33.06 -18.84 -14.95
C ARG A 247 33.88 -19.97 -15.57
N ALA A 248 35.18 -19.79 -15.73
CA ALA A 248 36.09 -20.83 -16.19
C ALA A 248 36.18 -22.00 -15.20
N LYS A 249 36.14 -21.72 -13.89
CA LYS A 249 36.30 -22.72 -12.83
C LYS A 249 35.03 -23.48 -12.43
N TYR A 250 33.88 -22.80 -12.41
CA TYR A 250 32.63 -23.34 -11.83
C TYR A 250 31.42 -23.30 -12.78
N GLY A 251 31.63 -22.85 -14.02
CA GLY A 251 30.55 -22.61 -14.96
C GLY A 251 29.73 -21.35 -14.64
N ARG A 252 28.95 -20.89 -15.62
CA ARG A 252 28.27 -19.59 -15.59
C ARG A 252 27.32 -19.40 -14.41
N LYS A 253 26.50 -20.42 -14.08
CA LYS A 253 25.44 -20.32 -13.07
C LYS A 253 26.01 -20.19 -11.65
N LYS A 254 27.02 -21.00 -11.31
CA LYS A 254 27.66 -21.00 -9.98
C LYS A 254 28.59 -19.79 -9.81
N ALA A 255 29.28 -19.36 -10.87
CA ALA A 255 30.05 -18.13 -10.88
C ALA A 255 29.18 -16.88 -10.63
N LEU A 256 28.04 -16.77 -11.32
CA LEU A 256 27.08 -15.68 -11.09
C LEU A 256 26.55 -15.67 -9.65
N TYR A 257 26.25 -16.85 -9.08
CA TYR A 257 25.79 -16.95 -7.70
C TYR A 257 26.84 -16.47 -6.69
N LEU A 258 28.07 -17.00 -6.75
CA LEU A 258 29.16 -16.60 -5.85
C LEU A 258 29.48 -15.10 -5.97
N LEU A 259 29.52 -14.60 -7.19
CA LEU A 259 29.77 -13.18 -7.45
C LEU A 259 28.60 -12.31 -6.97
N SER A 260 27.36 -12.77 -7.09
CA SER A 260 26.18 -12.03 -6.62
C SER A 260 26.17 -11.85 -5.11
N GLU A 261 26.58 -12.87 -4.33
CA GLU A 261 26.71 -12.76 -2.87
C GLU A 261 27.86 -11.82 -2.49
N LYS A 262 29.02 -11.91 -3.17
CA LYS A 262 30.15 -11.00 -2.94
C LYS A 262 29.80 -9.54 -3.25
N ILE A 263 29.15 -9.29 -4.39
CA ILE A 263 28.69 -7.94 -4.79
C ILE A 263 27.69 -7.38 -3.78
N LYS A 264 26.77 -8.21 -3.32
CA LYS A 264 25.77 -7.85 -2.33
C LYS A 264 26.42 -7.48 -1.00
N GLU A 265 27.37 -8.27 -0.52
CA GLU A 265 28.11 -7.98 0.71
C GLU A 265 28.88 -6.66 0.61
N GLU A 266 29.56 -6.42 -0.50
CA GLU A 266 30.29 -5.17 -0.76
C GLU A 266 29.34 -3.97 -0.88
N ALA A 267 28.21 -4.15 -1.56
CA ALA A 267 27.20 -3.11 -1.69
C ALA A 267 26.57 -2.74 -0.33
N LEU A 268 26.34 -3.72 0.54
CA LEU A 268 25.86 -3.50 1.90
C LEU A 268 26.90 -2.79 2.77
N LYS A 269 28.18 -3.18 2.64
CA LYS A 269 29.28 -2.56 3.38
C LYS A 269 29.44 -1.10 3.01
N ARG A 270 29.37 -0.79 1.71
CA ARG A 270 29.57 0.55 1.19
C ARG A 270 28.37 1.48 1.39
N CYS A 271 27.14 0.97 1.36
CA CYS A 271 25.95 1.80 1.43
C CYS A 271 25.89 2.61 2.73
N ASN A 272 25.73 3.93 2.60
CA ASN A 272 25.67 4.88 3.72
C ASN A 272 24.91 6.16 3.34
N SER A 273 23.72 6.00 2.76
CA SER A 273 22.89 7.13 2.32
C SER A 273 22.32 7.92 3.50
N ALA A 274 22.12 9.24 3.34
CA ALA A 274 21.46 10.09 4.34
C ALA A 274 19.94 10.18 4.15
N GLY A 275 19.37 9.50 3.15
CA GLY A 275 17.94 9.35 3.01
C GLY A 275 17.52 7.90 3.21
N ALA A 276 16.21 7.67 3.32
CA ALA A 276 15.61 6.34 3.27
C ALA A 276 14.52 6.31 2.21
N ARG A 277 14.27 5.14 1.61
CA ARG A 277 13.22 5.00 0.61
C ARG A 277 12.14 4.05 1.11
N ILE A 278 10.92 4.55 1.27
CA ILE A 278 9.73 3.70 1.36
C ILE A 278 9.47 3.16 -0.05
N ALA A 279 9.75 1.88 -0.23
CA ALA A 279 9.66 1.21 -1.52
C ALA A 279 8.29 0.56 -1.74
N ARG A 280 7.63 0.14 -0.65
CA ARG A 280 6.32 -0.50 -0.69
C ARG A 280 5.52 -0.12 0.55
N VAL A 281 4.22 0.10 0.37
CA VAL A 281 3.22 0.20 1.43
C VAL A 281 2.05 -0.64 0.96
N VAL A 282 1.70 -1.66 1.72
CA VAL A 282 0.59 -2.55 1.39
C VAL A 282 -0.33 -2.64 2.58
N VAL A 283 -1.62 -2.46 2.33
CA VAL A 283 -2.70 -2.58 3.31
C VAL A 283 -3.66 -3.65 2.81
N HIS A 284 -4.09 -4.50 3.74
CA HIS A 284 -5.11 -5.52 3.51
C HIS A 284 -6.37 -4.89 2.89
N PRO A 285 -6.99 -5.48 1.85
CA PRO A 285 -8.11 -4.89 1.12
C PRO A 285 -9.25 -4.37 2.01
N ASP A 286 -9.68 -5.18 2.97
CA ASP A 286 -10.81 -4.86 3.88
C ASP A 286 -10.53 -3.66 4.79
N TYR A 287 -9.27 -3.27 4.92
CA TYR A 287 -8.78 -2.20 5.79
C TYR A 287 -8.33 -0.97 5.00
N ARG A 288 -8.47 -0.97 3.68
CA ARG A 288 -8.17 0.20 2.84
C ARG A 288 -9.28 1.23 3.04
N GLY A 289 -8.88 2.49 3.19
CA GLY A 289 -9.81 3.61 3.45
C GLY A 289 -9.90 4.01 4.92
N ASP A 290 -9.59 3.11 5.86
CA ASP A 290 -9.66 3.36 7.30
C ASP A 290 -8.50 4.21 7.87
N GLY A 291 -7.61 4.72 7.01
CA GLY A 291 -6.45 5.52 7.43
C GLY A 291 -5.20 4.71 7.81
N LEU A 292 -5.27 3.37 7.80
CA LEU A 292 -4.12 2.49 8.11
C LEU A 292 -2.92 2.73 7.19
N GLY A 293 -3.13 3.09 5.92
CA GLY A 293 -2.04 3.44 5.01
C GLY A 293 -1.28 4.71 5.46
N MET A 294 -1.98 5.71 6.00
CA MET A 294 -1.35 6.92 6.56
C MET A 294 -0.59 6.58 7.84
N LEU A 295 -1.21 5.80 8.73
CA LEU A 295 -0.55 5.32 9.95
C LEU A 295 0.72 4.53 9.64
N ALA A 296 0.68 3.62 8.66
CA ALA A 296 1.82 2.81 8.25
C ALA A 296 3.00 3.67 7.80
N VAL A 297 2.74 4.71 6.99
CA VAL A 297 3.76 5.65 6.54
C VAL A 297 4.30 6.50 7.70
N SER A 298 3.44 6.99 8.58
CA SER A 298 3.84 7.75 9.78
C SER A 298 4.73 6.92 10.70
N ALA A 299 4.34 5.68 11.00
CA ALA A 299 5.13 4.74 11.79
C ALA A 299 6.48 4.44 11.12
N ALA A 300 6.51 4.30 9.78
CA ALA A 300 7.76 4.11 9.05
C ALA A 300 8.67 5.34 9.09
N ILE A 301 8.12 6.56 9.08
CA ILE A 301 8.91 7.80 9.27
C ILE A 301 9.56 7.81 10.66
N GLU A 302 8.81 7.49 11.71
CA GLU A 302 9.33 7.41 13.08
C GLU A 302 10.40 6.33 13.20
N TRP A 303 10.15 5.16 12.64
CA TRP A 303 11.11 4.06 12.58
C TRP A 303 12.41 4.46 11.89
N VAL A 304 12.34 5.12 10.72
CA VAL A 304 13.53 5.63 10.02
C VAL A 304 14.25 6.70 10.84
N ARG A 305 13.52 7.62 11.48
CA ARG A 305 14.08 8.70 12.29
C ARG A 305 14.85 8.17 13.50
N GLU A 306 14.24 7.25 14.23
CA GLU A 306 14.79 6.71 15.49
C GLU A 306 15.92 5.74 15.23
N ARG A 307 15.77 4.87 14.22
CA ARG A 307 16.66 3.71 14.00
C ARG A 307 17.56 3.84 12.77
N SER A 308 17.45 4.92 12.00
CA SER A 308 18.28 5.14 10.80
C SER A 308 18.17 4.05 9.73
N ILE A 309 16.97 3.51 9.57
CA ILE A 309 16.65 2.42 8.63
C ILE A 309 16.90 2.87 7.19
N PRO A 310 17.37 1.97 6.30
CA PRO A 310 17.60 0.53 6.54
C PRO A 310 18.99 0.15 7.07
N GLU A 311 20.02 0.97 6.82
CA GLU A 311 21.42 0.60 7.03
C GLU A 311 21.90 0.83 8.48
N MET A 312 21.21 1.70 9.23
CA MET A 312 21.50 2.02 10.64
C MET A 312 22.92 2.57 10.88
N LYS A 313 23.55 3.19 9.87
CA LYS A 313 24.94 3.68 9.93
C LYS A 313 25.08 5.17 10.23
N ARG A 314 24.13 5.98 9.79
CA ARG A 314 24.11 7.44 9.95
C ARG A 314 22.69 7.96 10.13
N ARG A 315 22.52 9.15 10.67
CA ARG A 315 21.21 9.80 10.78
C ARG A 315 20.63 10.14 9.41
N LYS A 316 19.30 10.02 9.29
CA LYS A 316 18.57 10.26 8.05
C LYS A 316 18.00 11.66 8.02
N HIS A 317 18.16 12.35 6.90
CA HIS A 317 17.70 13.72 6.66
C HIS A 317 16.35 13.77 5.94
N PHE A 318 16.00 12.74 5.17
CA PHE A 318 14.71 12.66 4.48
C PHE A 318 14.26 11.22 4.24
N VAL A 319 12.96 11.06 4.00
CA VAL A 319 12.36 9.83 3.49
C VAL A 319 11.79 10.13 2.11
N GLU A 320 12.06 9.28 1.12
CA GLU A 320 11.48 9.38 -0.22
C GLU A 320 10.56 8.21 -0.54
N THR A 321 9.67 8.41 -1.50
CA THR A 321 8.88 7.36 -2.13
C THR A 321 8.70 7.66 -3.61
N ILE A 322 8.54 6.60 -4.41
CA ILE A 322 8.18 6.69 -5.83
C ILE A 322 6.89 5.92 -6.00
N ALA A 323 5.78 6.60 -6.25
CA ALA A 323 4.45 5.99 -6.21
C ALA A 323 3.55 6.57 -7.30
N GLN A 324 3.19 5.75 -8.29
CA GLN A 324 2.23 6.15 -9.33
C GLN A 324 0.84 6.44 -8.74
N MET A 325 0.44 5.65 -7.75
CA MET A 325 -0.86 5.81 -7.08
C MET A 325 -1.01 7.15 -6.34
N ALA A 326 0.10 7.84 -6.01
CA ALA A 326 0.05 9.14 -5.36
C ALA A 326 -0.62 10.22 -6.22
N ARG A 327 -0.72 10.02 -7.54
CA ARG A 327 -1.50 10.91 -8.43
C ARG A 327 -3.00 10.85 -8.20
N TYR A 328 -3.49 9.72 -7.69
CA TYR A 328 -4.91 9.42 -7.56
C TYR A 328 -5.37 9.42 -6.10
N HIS A 329 -4.44 9.28 -5.15
CA HIS A 329 -4.75 9.23 -3.73
C HIS A 329 -3.71 10.00 -2.89
N PRO A 330 -4.10 11.08 -2.18
CA PRO A 330 -3.17 12.01 -1.51
C PRO A 330 -2.61 11.51 -0.18
N PHE A 331 -2.57 10.20 0.10
CA PHE A 331 -2.27 9.75 1.47
C PHE A 331 -0.83 10.07 1.90
N PHE A 332 0.16 9.99 1.00
CA PHE A 332 1.52 10.44 1.31
C PHE A 332 1.55 11.95 1.62
N GLU A 333 0.82 12.76 0.84
CA GLU A 333 0.75 14.21 1.05
C GLU A 333 0.02 14.57 2.35
N ARG A 334 -1.03 13.82 2.73
CA ARG A 334 -1.72 13.95 4.03
C ARG A 334 -0.80 13.66 5.22
N VAL A 335 0.16 12.75 5.06
CA VAL A 335 1.21 12.50 6.07
C VAL A 335 2.27 13.61 6.09
N GLY A 336 2.38 14.40 5.01
CA GLY A 336 3.28 15.55 4.91
C GLY A 336 4.39 15.41 3.86
N PHE A 337 4.36 14.36 3.03
CA PHE A 337 5.27 14.28 1.88
C PHE A 337 4.99 15.42 0.89
N LYS A 338 6.05 15.92 0.26
CA LYS A 338 6.01 16.93 -0.81
C LYS A 338 6.40 16.30 -2.12
N TYR A 339 5.61 16.52 -3.16
CA TYR A 339 5.94 16.12 -4.51
C TYR A 339 7.00 17.05 -5.11
N LEU A 340 8.11 16.50 -5.60
CA LEU A 340 9.19 17.32 -6.16
C LEU A 340 9.30 17.21 -7.68
N TRP A 341 9.12 16.02 -8.26
CA TRP A 341 9.18 15.80 -9.71
C TRP A 341 8.72 14.41 -10.11
N ASP A 342 8.55 14.20 -11.41
CA ASP A 342 8.40 12.88 -12.02
C ASP A 342 9.75 12.28 -12.39
N THR A 343 9.94 11.00 -12.10
CA THR A 343 11.11 10.24 -12.56
C THR A 343 11.16 10.16 -14.08
N ALA A 344 12.28 9.74 -14.66
CA ALA A 344 12.40 9.51 -16.11
C ALA A 344 11.28 8.60 -16.67
N SER A 345 10.82 7.62 -15.88
CA SER A 345 9.70 6.75 -16.24
C SER A 345 8.31 7.37 -16.04
N GLY A 346 8.22 8.65 -15.68
CA GLY A 346 6.96 9.36 -15.43
C GLY A 346 6.29 9.06 -14.09
N ARG A 347 6.98 8.43 -13.13
CA ARG A 347 6.41 8.12 -11.81
C ARG A 347 6.67 9.27 -10.83
N PRO A 348 5.69 9.70 -10.02
CA PRO A 348 5.90 10.77 -9.05
C PRO A 348 6.91 10.38 -7.98
N ALA A 349 7.84 11.29 -7.67
CA ALA A 349 8.75 11.20 -6.54
C ALA A 349 8.33 12.20 -5.45
N LEU A 350 8.08 11.68 -4.25
CA LEU A 350 7.67 12.49 -3.09
C LEU A 350 8.69 12.34 -1.95
N TYR A 351 8.87 13.41 -1.18
CA TYR A 351 9.87 13.52 -0.13
C TYR A 351 9.27 14.06 1.17
N TYR A 352 9.69 13.49 2.29
CA TYR A 352 9.38 13.94 3.64
C TYR A 352 10.68 14.37 4.33
N PRO A 353 10.81 15.63 4.78
CA PRO A 353 12.00 16.07 5.50
C PRO A 353 11.99 15.53 6.95
N LEU A 354 13.08 14.87 7.35
CA LEU A 354 13.30 14.44 8.74
C LEU A 354 14.02 15.51 9.56
N THR A 355 14.81 16.37 8.93
CA THR A 355 15.54 17.48 9.56
C THR A 355 15.14 18.83 8.99
N ASN A 356 15.36 19.89 9.78
CA ASN A 356 15.14 21.27 9.36
C ASN A 356 15.98 21.64 8.12
N GLU A 357 17.20 21.13 8.03
CA GLU A 357 18.08 21.35 6.88
C GLU A 357 17.47 20.79 5.58
N ALA A 358 16.90 19.57 5.63
CA ALA A 358 16.22 18.96 4.50
C ALA A 358 14.95 19.73 4.12
N LYS A 359 14.19 20.20 5.12
CA LYS A 359 12.99 21.02 4.93
C LYS A 359 13.32 22.30 4.16
N ILE A 360 14.32 23.06 4.61
CA ILE A 360 14.76 24.30 3.97
C ILE A 360 15.19 24.06 2.51
N ARG A 361 15.94 22.98 2.24
CA ARG A 361 16.37 22.64 0.87
C ARG A 361 15.21 22.30 -0.05
N ILE A 362 14.26 21.49 0.44
CA ILE A 362 13.06 21.14 -0.31
C ILE A 362 12.23 22.40 -0.61
N GLU A 363 12.01 23.26 0.38
CA GLU A 363 11.25 24.50 0.20
C GLU A 363 11.95 25.48 -0.75
N LYS A 364 13.27 25.60 -0.67
CA LYS A 364 14.08 26.40 -1.60
C LYS A 364 13.92 25.88 -3.03
N PHE A 365 14.06 24.57 -3.25
CA PHE A 365 13.87 23.96 -4.57
C PHE A 365 12.47 24.19 -5.12
N LEU A 366 11.43 24.03 -4.30
CA LEU A 366 10.03 24.28 -4.69
C LEU A 366 9.78 25.75 -5.05
N LYS A 367 10.59 26.71 -4.58
CA LYS A 367 10.46 28.14 -4.91
C LYS A 367 11.28 28.54 -6.14
N GLU A 368 12.48 27.98 -6.30
CA GLU A 368 13.47 28.43 -7.29
C GLU A 368 13.42 27.63 -8.60
N ASP A 369 13.11 26.33 -8.56
CA ASP A 369 13.11 25.52 -9.78
C ASP A 369 11.89 25.85 -10.68
N PRO A 370 12.11 26.10 -11.99
CA PRO A 370 11.08 26.60 -12.91
C PRO A 370 9.91 25.62 -13.13
N TYR A 371 10.10 24.32 -12.86
CA TYR A 371 9.05 23.32 -12.96
C TYR A 371 8.41 23.07 -11.61
N ALA A 372 9.23 22.96 -10.55
CA ALA A 372 8.76 22.66 -9.21
C ALA A 372 7.85 23.76 -8.64
N ARG A 373 8.16 25.02 -8.94
CA ARG A 373 7.36 26.19 -8.53
C ARG A 373 5.92 26.15 -9.02
N LYS A 374 5.65 25.51 -10.17
CA LYS A 374 4.29 25.44 -10.75
C LYS A 374 3.33 24.61 -9.91
N HIS A 375 3.84 23.54 -9.29
CA HIS A 375 3.04 22.66 -8.45
C HIS A 375 3.21 22.91 -6.95
N GLY A 376 4.28 23.59 -6.53
CA GLY A 376 4.45 24.07 -5.15
C GLY A 376 4.51 22.94 -4.11
N GLY A 377 4.97 21.75 -4.51
CA GLY A 377 4.99 20.58 -3.63
C GLY A 377 3.72 19.74 -3.61
N VAL A 378 2.67 20.13 -4.34
CA VAL A 378 1.36 19.45 -4.38
C VAL A 378 1.22 18.63 -5.66
N LEU A 379 0.97 17.33 -5.53
CA LEU A 379 0.72 16.43 -6.65
C LEU A 379 -0.77 16.24 -6.87
N TYR A 380 -1.48 15.79 -5.84
CA TYR A 380 -2.90 15.53 -5.91
C TYR A 380 -3.67 16.82 -5.73
N ARG A 381 -4.41 17.20 -6.77
CA ARG A 381 -5.41 18.27 -6.69
C ARG A 381 -6.79 17.60 -6.84
N PRO A 382 -7.66 17.64 -5.81
CA PRO A 382 -8.98 17.07 -5.95
C PRO A 382 -9.70 17.78 -7.09
N ARG A 383 -10.27 17.00 -8.01
CA ARG A 383 -11.18 17.54 -9.04
C ARG A 383 -12.57 17.79 -8.48
N TYR A 384 -12.89 17.18 -7.33
CA TYR A 384 -14.17 17.29 -6.64
C TYR A 384 -14.21 18.56 -5.78
N GLY A 385 -15.25 19.38 -5.99
CA GLY A 385 -15.62 20.46 -5.06
C GLY A 385 -16.36 19.92 -3.84
N GLY A 386 -16.59 20.79 -2.83
CA GLY A 386 -17.52 20.46 -1.75
C GLY A 386 -18.95 20.45 -2.30
N ILE A 387 -19.69 19.36 -2.04
CA ILE A 387 -21.11 19.26 -2.40
C ILE A 387 -21.95 19.90 -1.28
N LYS A 388 -22.94 20.72 -1.65
CA LYS A 388 -23.94 21.20 -0.69
C LYS A 388 -24.84 20.03 -0.28
N PRO A 389 -25.05 19.76 1.02
CA PRO A 389 -26.01 18.76 1.46
C PRO A 389 -27.40 19.00 0.86
N LEU A 390 -28.19 17.93 0.70
CA LEU A 390 -29.59 18.05 0.31
C LEU A 390 -30.32 19.02 1.25
N ALA A 391 -31.13 19.92 0.70
CA ALA A 391 -31.80 20.96 1.49
C ALA A 391 -32.92 20.40 2.38
N SER A 392 -33.47 19.25 2.01
CA SER A 392 -34.48 18.50 2.77
C SER A 392 -34.43 17.02 2.40
N PRO A 393 -35.10 16.13 3.16
CA PRO A 393 -35.15 14.71 2.84
C PRO A 393 -35.81 14.41 1.50
N ILE A 394 -35.38 13.33 0.84
CA ILE A 394 -36.14 12.70 -0.24
C ILE A 394 -37.26 11.91 0.43
N MET A 395 -38.52 12.21 0.09
CA MET A 395 -39.68 11.55 0.67
C MET A 395 -40.48 10.80 -0.38
N ILE A 396 -40.85 9.57 -0.06
CA ILE A 396 -41.77 8.72 -0.80
C ILE A 396 -42.99 8.52 0.09
N LYS A 397 -44.17 8.92 -0.40
CA LYS A 397 -45.42 8.88 0.34
C LYS A 397 -46.46 8.05 -0.38
N ASN A 398 -46.84 6.92 0.23
CA ASN A 398 -47.89 6.00 -0.21
C ASN A 398 -47.77 5.58 -1.68
N ILE A 399 -46.55 5.32 -2.15
CA ILE A 399 -46.31 4.97 -3.55
C ILE A 399 -46.83 3.57 -3.84
N THR A 400 -47.64 3.49 -4.90
CA THR A 400 -48.07 2.24 -5.50
C THR A 400 -47.70 2.24 -6.97
N LYS A 401 -47.10 1.14 -7.42
CA LYS A 401 -46.82 0.86 -8.82
C LYS A 401 -47.30 -0.53 -9.18
N MET A 402 -48.16 -0.61 -10.18
CA MET A 402 -48.68 -1.83 -10.77
C MET A 402 -47.97 -2.07 -12.10
N TYR A 403 -47.63 -3.33 -12.35
CA TYR A 403 -47.25 -3.79 -13.66
C TYR A 403 -48.46 -4.42 -14.32
N SER A 404 -48.89 -3.87 -15.44
CA SER A 404 -49.93 -4.43 -16.29
C SER A 404 -49.31 -5.10 -17.50
N SER A 405 -49.53 -6.39 -17.66
CA SER A 405 -49.26 -7.11 -18.91
C SER A 405 -50.59 -7.37 -19.62
N GLU A 406 -50.68 -6.90 -20.85
CA GLU A 406 -51.79 -7.23 -21.72
C GLU A 406 -51.41 -8.47 -22.54
N LEU A 407 -52.08 -9.58 -22.26
CA LEU A 407 -51.98 -10.79 -23.05
C LEU A 407 -53.04 -10.73 -24.14
N ASP A 408 -52.59 -10.66 -25.39
CA ASP A 408 -53.44 -10.65 -26.57
C ASP A 408 -53.02 -11.76 -27.53
N VAL A 409 -54.00 -12.53 -27.98
CA VAL A 409 -53.85 -13.63 -28.95
C VAL A 409 -53.86 -13.11 -30.40
N SER A 410 -54.15 -11.82 -30.61
CA SER A 410 -54.22 -11.20 -31.94
C SER A 410 -52.91 -11.30 -32.74
N ARG A 411 -51.77 -11.41 -32.05
CA ARG A 411 -50.43 -11.53 -32.66
C ARG A 411 -49.97 -12.98 -32.87
N LEU A 412 -50.79 -13.97 -32.51
CA LEU A 412 -50.49 -15.40 -32.74
C LEU A 412 -50.89 -15.83 -34.16
N GLN A 413 -50.34 -16.95 -34.62
CA GLN A 413 -50.75 -17.53 -35.92
C GLN A 413 -52.25 -17.86 -35.92
N PRO A 414 -52.95 -17.71 -37.07
CA PRO A 414 -54.41 -17.84 -37.16
C PRO A 414 -54.97 -19.15 -36.60
N ASP A 415 -54.31 -20.27 -36.89
CA ASP A 415 -54.75 -21.60 -36.43
C ASP A 415 -54.64 -21.74 -34.91
N LEU A 416 -53.52 -21.29 -34.34
CA LEU A 416 -53.28 -21.31 -32.89
C LEU A 416 -54.23 -20.36 -32.15
N ARG A 417 -54.48 -19.19 -32.73
CA ARG A 417 -55.45 -18.21 -32.22
C ARG A 417 -56.86 -18.79 -32.19
N THR A 418 -57.30 -19.42 -33.28
CA THR A 418 -58.63 -20.04 -33.40
C THR A 418 -58.84 -21.13 -32.34
N VAL A 419 -57.82 -21.98 -32.13
CA VAL A 419 -57.85 -23.02 -31.10
C VAL A 419 -57.95 -22.40 -29.70
N LEU A 420 -57.09 -21.43 -29.37
CA LEU A 420 -57.09 -20.77 -28.06
C LEU A 420 -58.41 -20.01 -27.78
N GLU A 421 -58.96 -19.33 -28.78
CA GLU A 421 -60.25 -18.62 -28.68
C GLU A 421 -61.42 -19.61 -28.48
N ALA A 422 -61.40 -20.78 -29.12
CA ALA A 422 -62.40 -21.84 -28.94
C ALA A 422 -62.40 -22.41 -27.50
N PHE A 423 -61.25 -22.42 -26.82
CA PHE A 423 -61.13 -22.74 -25.39
C PHE A 423 -61.42 -21.55 -24.46
N GLY A 424 -61.90 -20.42 -25.00
CA GLY A 424 -62.28 -19.24 -24.22
C GLY A 424 -61.12 -18.32 -23.83
N VAL A 425 -59.92 -18.52 -24.38
CA VAL A 425 -58.77 -17.64 -24.14
C VAL A 425 -58.97 -16.35 -24.92
N ARG A 426 -59.22 -15.26 -24.20
CA ARG A 426 -59.42 -13.90 -24.74
C ARG A 426 -58.35 -12.94 -24.22
N ARG A 427 -58.35 -11.72 -24.77
CA ARG A 427 -57.56 -10.58 -24.27
C ARG A 427 -57.69 -10.48 -22.75
N ARG A 428 -56.56 -10.55 -22.04
CA ARG A 428 -56.52 -10.49 -20.57
C ARG A 428 -55.47 -9.48 -20.13
N ILE A 429 -55.89 -8.56 -19.27
CA ILE A 429 -54.97 -7.66 -18.58
C ILE A 429 -54.63 -8.31 -17.23
N ILE A 430 -53.36 -8.64 -17.01
CA ILE A 430 -52.85 -9.11 -15.73
C ILE A 430 -52.17 -7.93 -15.05
N GLN A 431 -52.72 -7.50 -13.93
CA GLN A 431 -52.12 -6.47 -13.08
C GLN A 431 -51.51 -7.12 -11.84
N LYS A 432 -50.27 -6.73 -11.53
CA LYS A 432 -49.57 -7.15 -10.31
C LYS A 432 -48.95 -5.93 -9.65
N TYR A 433 -49.15 -5.80 -8.34
CA TYR A 433 -48.43 -4.81 -7.55
C TYR A 433 -46.93 -5.12 -7.55
N VAL A 434 -46.13 -4.15 -7.98
CA VAL A 434 -44.67 -4.15 -7.86
C VAL A 434 -44.26 -3.38 -6.62
N LEU A 435 -44.92 -2.25 -6.36
CA LEU A 435 -44.83 -1.48 -5.12
C LEU A 435 -46.26 -1.27 -4.61
N ARG A 436 -46.49 -1.41 -3.31
CA ARG A 436 -47.79 -1.22 -2.69
C ARG A 436 -47.63 -0.39 -1.42
N ASP A 437 -48.24 0.79 -1.41
CA ASP A 437 -48.29 1.73 -0.28
C ASP A 437 -46.91 1.97 0.40
N VAL A 438 -45.87 2.11 -0.42
CA VAL A 438 -44.49 2.29 0.06
C VAL A 438 -44.29 3.69 0.60
N ASN A 439 -43.70 3.78 1.79
CA ASN A 439 -43.28 5.02 2.42
C ASN A 439 -41.79 4.93 2.78
N LEU A 440 -41.01 5.94 2.40
CA LEU A 440 -39.56 6.00 2.65
C LEU A 440 -39.13 7.45 2.79
N GLU A 441 -38.25 7.73 3.75
CA GLU A 441 -37.60 9.02 3.93
C GLU A 441 -36.08 8.80 3.91
N ILE A 442 -35.36 9.64 3.16
CA ILE A 442 -33.90 9.62 3.05
C ILE A 442 -33.40 11.00 3.44
N ASN A 443 -32.80 11.12 4.62
CA ASN A 443 -32.31 12.39 5.14
C ASN A 443 -31.02 12.84 4.45
N PRO A 444 -30.71 14.16 4.44
CA PRO A 444 -29.42 14.65 3.99
C PRO A 444 -28.27 13.98 4.75
N GLY A 445 -27.31 13.41 4.01
CA GLY A 445 -26.18 12.69 4.61
C GLY A 445 -26.50 11.24 5.01
N GLU A 446 -27.62 10.67 4.59
CA GLU A 446 -27.86 9.24 4.77
C GLU A 446 -27.37 8.42 3.58
N ILE A 447 -26.81 7.24 3.88
CA ILE A 447 -26.53 6.20 2.89
C ILE A 447 -27.56 5.10 3.09
N VAL A 448 -28.43 4.91 2.09
CA VAL A 448 -29.51 3.93 2.15
C VAL A 448 -29.23 2.78 1.17
N ALA A 449 -29.20 1.55 1.69
CA ALA A 449 -29.08 0.34 0.88
C ALA A 449 -30.44 -0.37 0.78
N VAL A 450 -31.00 -0.45 -0.43
CA VAL A 450 -32.23 -1.19 -0.70
C VAL A 450 -31.90 -2.62 -1.10
N VAL A 451 -32.21 -3.59 -0.24
CA VAL A 451 -31.91 -5.02 -0.43
C VAL A 451 -33.18 -5.84 -0.63
N GLY A 452 -33.07 -6.99 -1.31
CA GLY A 452 -34.20 -7.90 -1.54
C GLY A 452 -34.01 -8.79 -2.76
N MET A 453 -34.88 -9.78 -2.94
CA MET A 453 -34.84 -10.72 -4.07
C MET A 453 -34.98 -10.02 -5.44
N SER A 454 -34.56 -10.68 -6.51
CA SER A 454 -34.85 -10.21 -7.87
C SER A 454 -36.37 -10.10 -8.07
N GLY A 455 -36.82 -9.03 -8.73
CA GLY A 455 -38.26 -8.76 -8.92
C GLY A 455 -38.98 -8.14 -7.70
N ALA A 456 -38.31 -7.89 -6.57
CA ALA A 456 -38.91 -7.26 -5.39
C ALA A 456 -39.27 -5.77 -5.55
N GLY A 457 -39.14 -5.20 -6.75
CA GLY A 457 -39.46 -3.79 -7.01
C GLY A 457 -38.34 -2.78 -6.74
N LYS A 458 -37.11 -3.21 -6.42
CA LYS A 458 -35.96 -2.32 -6.16
C LYS A 458 -35.69 -1.33 -7.29
N THR A 459 -35.56 -1.82 -8.52
CA THR A 459 -35.37 -0.97 -9.71
C THR A 459 -36.55 -0.03 -9.92
N THR A 460 -37.77 -0.53 -9.69
CA THR A 460 -38.99 0.29 -9.79
C THR A 460 -38.98 1.43 -8.77
N LEU A 461 -38.57 1.16 -7.52
CA LEU A 461 -38.43 2.19 -6.49
C LEU A 461 -37.41 3.26 -6.89
N LEU A 462 -36.24 2.85 -7.39
CA LEU A 462 -35.23 3.77 -7.91
C LEU A 462 -35.76 4.60 -9.09
N ARG A 463 -36.53 4.00 -10.01
CA ARG A 463 -37.18 4.73 -11.11
C ARG A 463 -38.13 5.81 -10.59
N MET A 464 -38.87 5.60 -9.51
CA MET A 464 -39.75 6.64 -8.97
C MET A 464 -38.95 7.87 -8.51
N ILE A 465 -37.81 7.64 -7.84
CA ILE A 465 -36.91 8.72 -7.38
C ILE A 465 -36.27 9.42 -8.58
N ILE A 466 -35.70 8.65 -9.52
CA ILE A 466 -35.06 9.18 -10.73
C ILE A 466 -36.05 9.99 -11.56
N GLY A 467 -37.26 9.45 -11.77
CA GLY A 467 -38.31 10.09 -12.53
C GLY A 467 -38.67 11.46 -11.99
N LYS A 468 -38.80 11.58 -10.67
CA LYS A 468 -39.07 12.87 -10.02
C LYS A 468 -37.88 13.81 -10.09
N ALA A 469 -36.67 13.33 -9.80
CA ALA A 469 -35.46 14.14 -9.78
C ALA A 469 -35.06 14.69 -11.16
N MET A 470 -35.28 13.92 -12.23
CA MET A 470 -34.96 14.29 -13.61
C MET A 470 -36.18 14.78 -14.41
N ASN A 471 -37.35 14.91 -13.78
CA ASN A 471 -38.62 15.27 -14.42
C ASN A 471 -38.98 14.41 -15.65
N ILE A 472 -38.75 13.09 -15.57
CA ILE A 472 -39.05 12.15 -16.66
C ILE A 472 -40.56 11.86 -16.67
N SER A 473 -41.20 12.06 -17.82
CA SER A 473 -42.66 11.92 -17.98
C SER A 473 -43.14 10.52 -18.34
N GLU A 474 -42.23 9.59 -18.69
CA GLU A 474 -42.55 8.20 -19.04
C GLU A 474 -43.24 7.45 -17.89
N GLU A 475 -44.26 6.65 -18.23
CA GLU A 475 -45.10 5.94 -17.27
C GLU A 475 -44.30 5.02 -16.33
N LYS A 476 -43.23 4.38 -16.82
CA LYS A 476 -42.38 3.49 -16.02
C LYS A 476 -41.61 4.20 -14.89
N TYR A 477 -41.47 5.53 -14.98
CA TYR A 477 -40.79 6.39 -13.99
C TYR A 477 -41.77 7.13 -13.08
N ARG A 478 -43.09 6.98 -13.29
CA ARG A 478 -44.12 7.63 -12.48
C ARG A 478 -44.89 6.62 -11.62
N PRO A 479 -45.24 7.00 -10.38
CA PRO A 479 -46.12 6.17 -9.56
C PRO A 479 -47.54 6.22 -10.12
N ASP A 480 -48.30 5.13 -9.94
CA ASP A 480 -49.73 5.11 -10.30
C ASP A 480 -50.57 5.77 -9.21
N LYS A 481 -50.09 5.72 -7.97
CA LYS A 481 -50.64 6.42 -6.80
C LYS A 481 -49.51 6.82 -5.86
N GLY A 482 -49.71 7.91 -5.12
CA GLY A 482 -48.74 8.44 -4.16
C GLY A 482 -47.81 9.46 -4.79
N GLU A 483 -46.88 9.98 -3.99
CA GLU A 483 -46.02 11.10 -4.37
C GLU A 483 -44.56 10.83 -4.02
N VAL A 484 -43.68 11.31 -4.88
CA VAL A 484 -42.24 11.41 -4.62
C VAL A 484 -41.90 12.90 -4.49
N HIS A 485 -41.21 13.26 -3.41
CA HIS A 485 -40.64 14.56 -3.20
C HIS A 485 -39.11 14.45 -3.20
N VAL A 486 -38.46 15.25 -4.05
CA VAL A 486 -37.00 15.37 -4.14
C VAL A 486 -36.69 16.87 -4.04
N PRO A 487 -35.75 17.31 -3.19
CA PRO A 487 -35.40 18.72 -3.07
C PRO A 487 -34.78 19.26 -4.37
N GLU A 488 -35.00 20.54 -4.66
CA GLU A 488 -34.54 21.18 -5.91
C GLU A 488 -33.01 21.18 -6.07
N ASN A 489 -32.26 21.18 -4.96
CA ASN A 489 -30.81 21.11 -4.99
C ASN A 489 -30.25 19.69 -5.13
N ALA A 490 -31.10 18.68 -5.36
CA ALA A 490 -30.66 17.32 -5.62
C ALA A 490 -29.97 17.24 -6.98
N GLN A 491 -28.71 16.78 -6.98
CA GLN A 491 -28.00 16.39 -8.18
C GLN A 491 -28.00 14.86 -8.26
N LEU A 492 -28.50 14.31 -9.37
CA LEU A 492 -28.65 12.87 -9.55
C LEU A 492 -27.71 12.35 -10.64
N ALA A 493 -26.90 11.36 -10.29
CA ALA A 493 -26.25 10.48 -11.24
C ALA A 493 -26.80 9.06 -11.05
N ALA A 494 -27.23 8.42 -12.13
CA ALA A 494 -27.83 7.10 -12.11
C ALA A 494 -27.33 6.24 -13.26
N LEU A 495 -27.12 4.95 -12.99
CA LEU A 495 -26.76 3.93 -13.97
C LEU A 495 -27.83 2.82 -13.92
N LEU A 496 -28.69 2.79 -14.93
CA LEU A 496 -29.65 1.73 -15.19
C LEU A 496 -29.32 1.11 -16.55
N PRO A 497 -28.66 -0.07 -16.59
CA PRO A 497 -28.26 -0.70 -17.84
C PRO A 497 -29.43 -0.85 -18.82
N GLY A 498 -29.23 -0.43 -20.07
CA GLY A 498 -30.22 -0.44 -21.15
C GLY A 498 -31.33 0.62 -21.04
N GLU A 499 -31.33 1.47 -20.02
CA GLU A 499 -32.37 2.49 -19.80
C GLU A 499 -31.80 3.89 -19.60
N LEU A 500 -30.83 4.02 -18.70
CA LEU A 500 -30.19 5.27 -18.34
C LEU A 500 -28.70 4.96 -18.12
N GLU A 501 -27.94 4.99 -19.20
CA GLU A 501 -26.49 4.77 -19.17
C GLU A 501 -25.79 6.11 -19.36
N PRO A 502 -24.93 6.52 -18.40
CA PRO A 502 -24.11 7.70 -18.60
C PRO A 502 -23.10 7.46 -19.72
N ALA A 503 -22.84 8.48 -20.53
CA ALA A 503 -21.80 8.41 -21.55
C ALA A 503 -20.43 8.58 -20.87
N PHE A 504 -19.80 7.47 -20.49
CA PHE A 504 -18.47 7.51 -19.91
C PHE A 504 -17.41 7.77 -20.98
N GLY A 505 -16.55 8.77 -20.77
CA GLY A 505 -15.29 8.90 -21.50
C GLY A 505 -14.17 8.09 -20.84
N ASP A 506 -12.95 8.62 -20.89
CA ASP A 506 -11.77 8.03 -20.21
C ASP A 506 -11.67 8.46 -18.73
N GLU A 507 -12.64 9.25 -18.23
CA GLU A 507 -12.66 9.72 -16.84
C GLU A 507 -13.08 8.62 -15.84
N PRO A 508 -12.59 8.70 -14.58
CA PRO A 508 -13.08 7.83 -13.51
C PRO A 508 -14.59 7.99 -13.28
N LEU A 509 -15.29 6.91 -12.91
CA LEU A 509 -16.73 6.92 -12.57
C LEU A 509 -17.09 8.03 -11.57
N LEU A 510 -16.27 8.20 -10.53
CA LEU A 510 -16.49 9.24 -9.54
C LEU A 510 -16.35 10.65 -10.14
N GLN A 511 -15.48 10.87 -11.12
CA GLN A 511 -15.39 12.15 -11.82
C GLN A 511 -16.62 12.40 -12.69
N HIS A 512 -17.07 11.38 -13.43
CA HIS A 512 -18.28 11.46 -14.23
C HIS A 512 -19.54 11.75 -13.40
N MET A 513 -19.61 11.26 -12.15
CA MET A 513 -20.74 11.52 -11.25
C MET A 513 -20.74 12.94 -10.66
N TYR A 514 -19.64 13.69 -10.75
CA TYR A 514 -19.44 14.97 -10.06
C TYR A 514 -19.26 16.17 -11.02
N GLU A 515 -18.82 15.93 -12.26
CA GLU A 515 -18.81 16.89 -13.36
C GLU A 515 -20.19 16.98 -14.01
#